data_AF-A0A248JPF9-F1
#
_entry.id   AF-A0A248JPF9-F1
#
_cell.length_a   1.000
_cell.length_b   1.000
_cell.length_c   1.000
_cell.angle_alpha   90.00
_cell.angle_beta   90.00
_cell.angle_gamma   90.00
#
_symmetry.space_group_name_H-M   'P 1'
#
loop_
_entity.id
_entity.type
_entity.pdbx_description
1 polymer ?
#
loop_
_entity_poly.entity_id
_entity_poly.type
_entity_poly.pdbx_seq_one_letter_code
_entity_poly.pdbx_strand_id
1 'polypeptide(L)'
;MLITLAVGDAPLGMAASALVFGLAHLYLGWRGGAATTIAGMFLSLVYLAAGNLLVPIAVHLATDWVGLLVLPRLVEWRRPGQP
;
A
#
# COMPACT_ATOMS: atom_id res chain seq x y z
N MET A 1 3.12 13.84 -0.95
CA MET A 1 2.14 14.12 -2.03
C MET A 1 2.77 14.98 -3.12
N LEU A 2 3.69 14.41 -3.91
CA LEU A 2 4.45 15.18 -4.90
C LEU A 2 3.54 15.68 -6.05
N ILE A 3 2.55 14.87 -6.44
CA ILE A 3 1.56 15.25 -7.45
C ILE A 3 0.72 16.45 -6.98
N THR A 4 0.36 16.53 -5.70
CA THR A 4 -0.31 17.71 -5.14
C THR A 4 0.54 18.97 -5.29
N LEU A 5 1.86 18.88 -5.07
CA LEU A 5 2.75 20.03 -5.26
C LEU A 5 2.84 20.46 -6.72
N ALA A 6 2.74 19.52 -7.66
CA ALA A 6 2.79 19.80 -9.09
C ALA A 6 1.47 20.38 -9.64
N VAL A 7 0.33 19.93 -9.11
CA VAL A 7 -1.01 20.26 -9.64
C VAL A 7 -1.73 21.35 -8.83
N GLY A 8 -1.34 21.56 -7.57
CA GLY A 8 -1.98 22.52 -6.67
C GLY A 8 -3.32 22.06 -6.07
N ASP A 9 -3.74 20.82 -6.33
CA ASP A 9 -4.99 20.24 -5.84
C ASP A 9 -4.71 19.00 -4.98
N ALA A 10 -5.10 19.07 -3.70
CA ALA A 10 -4.82 18.01 -2.74
C ALA A 10 -5.66 16.74 -2.96
N PRO A 11 -7.00 16.80 -3.09
CA PRO A 11 -7.82 15.63 -3.42
C PRO A 11 -7.37 14.91 -4.69
N LEU A 12 -7.11 15.66 -5.78
CA LEU A 12 -6.66 15.11 -7.04
C LEU A 12 -5.27 14.50 -6.92
N GLY A 13 -4.33 15.17 -6.27
CA GLY A 13 -2.99 14.64 -6.06
C GLY A 13 -2.97 13.37 -5.23
N MET A 14 -3.85 13.25 -4.23
CA MET A 14 -4.03 12.01 -3.45
C MET A 14 -4.63 10.89 -4.31
N ALA A 15 -5.72 11.16 -5.04
CA ALA A 15 -6.37 10.18 -5.90
C ALA A 15 -5.42 9.66 -7.00
N ALA A 16 -4.70 10.57 -7.65
CA ALA A 16 -3.71 10.23 -8.66
C ALA A 16 -2.55 9.42 -8.08
N SER A 17 -2.03 9.81 -6.91
CA SER A 17 -0.95 9.07 -6.25
C SER A 17 -1.38 7.64 -5.87
N ALA A 18 -2.58 7.49 -5.31
CA ALA A 18 -3.14 6.19 -4.96
C ALA A 18 -3.39 5.30 -6.19
N LEU A 19 -3.88 5.89 -7.29
CA LEU A 19 -4.08 5.16 -8.54
C LEU A 19 -2.76 4.69 -9.14
N VAL A 20 -1.76 5.57 -9.24
CA VAL A 20 -0.42 5.20 -9.73
C VAL A 20 0.19 4.10 -8.86
N PHE A 21 0.02 4.20 -7.54
CA PHE A 21 0.49 3.17 -6.61
C PHE A 21 -0.17 1.81 -6.87
N GLY A 22 -1.50 1.76 -7.01
CA GLY A 22 -2.21 0.52 -7.33
C GLY A 22 -1.85 -0.05 -8.71
N LEU A 23 -1.66 0.81 -9.72
CA LEU A 23 -1.22 0.39 -11.05
C LEU A 23 0.16 -0.27 -11.03
N ALA A 24 1.09 0.24 -10.22
CA ALA A 24 2.40 -0.38 -10.02
C ALA A 24 2.33 -1.78 -9.39
N HIS A 25 1.19 -2.15 -8.79
CA HIS A 25 0.96 -3.44 -8.13
C HIS A 25 0.06 -4.38 -8.92
N LEU A 26 -0.22 -4.09 -10.20
CA LEU A 26 -1.03 -4.97 -11.05
C LEU A 26 -0.40 -6.35 -11.29
N TYR A 27 0.90 -6.53 -10.98
CA TYR A 27 1.55 -7.84 -11.00
C TYR A 27 0.94 -8.83 -9.97
N LEU A 28 0.20 -8.33 -8.97
CA LEU A 28 -0.60 -9.14 -8.03
C LEU A 28 -1.98 -9.51 -8.59
N GLY A 29 -2.25 -9.20 -9.87
CA GLY A 29 -3.56 -9.30 -10.49
C GLY A 29 -4.49 -8.14 -10.14
N TRP A 30 -5.65 -8.06 -10.80
CA TRP A 30 -6.57 -6.91 -10.68
C TRP A 30 -7.09 -6.70 -9.24
N ARG A 31 -7.32 -7.79 -8.50
CA ARG A 31 -7.75 -7.74 -7.09
C ARG A 31 -6.66 -7.16 -6.20
N GLY A 32 -5.41 -7.59 -6.40
CA GLY A 32 -4.26 -7.07 -5.69
C GLY A 32 -4.03 -5.59 -6.00
N GLY A 33 -4.12 -5.20 -7.27
CA GLY A 33 -4.05 -3.79 -7.68
C GLY A 33 -5.13 -2.92 -7.02
N ALA A 34 -6.40 -3.36 -7.05
CA ALA A 34 -7.49 -2.63 -6.42
C ALA A 34 -7.33 -2.49 -4.90
N ALA A 35 -6.96 -3.57 -4.21
CA ALA A 35 -6.66 -3.54 -2.78
C ALA A 35 -5.48 -2.59 -2.47
N THR A 36 -4.47 -2.58 -3.32
CA THR A 36 -3.29 -1.71 -3.15
C THR A 36 -3.60 -0.24 -3.43
N THR A 37 -4.51 0.08 -4.35
CA THR A 37 -5.02 1.45 -4.52
C THR A 37 -5.66 1.96 -3.23
N ILE A 38 -6.48 1.14 -2.57
CA ILE A 38 -7.11 1.48 -1.28
C ILE A 38 -6.03 1.65 -0.20
N ALA A 39 -5.05 0.76 -0.14
CA ALA A 39 -3.92 0.90 0.77
C ALA A 39 -3.12 2.19 0.52
N GLY A 40 -2.92 2.59 -0.73
CA GLY A 40 -2.28 3.86 -1.11
C GLY A 40 -3.06 5.08 -0.62
N MET A 41 -4.40 5.05 -0.69
CA MET A 41 -5.24 6.10 -0.08
C MET A 41 -5.06 6.12 1.44
N PHE A 42 -5.09 4.96 2.09
CA PHE A 42 -4.88 4.86 3.54
C PHE A 42 -3.51 5.41 3.97
N LEU A 43 -2.43 5.04 3.29
CA LEU A 43 -1.09 5.56 3.57
C LEU A 43 -0.99 7.08 3.33
N SER A 44 -1.76 7.61 2.38
CA SER A 44 -1.87 9.07 2.16
C SER A 44 -2.54 9.76 3.36
N LEU A 45 -3.59 9.17 3.92
CA LEU A 45 -4.23 9.68 5.14
C LEU A 45 -3.29 9.59 6.35
N VAL A 46 -2.55 8.50 6.49
CA VAL A 46 -1.53 8.33 7.54
C VAL A 46 -0.44 9.41 7.42
N TYR A 47 0.03 9.68 6.21
CA TYR A 47 0.98 10.77 5.95
C TYR A 47 0.43 12.12 6.42
N LEU A 48 -0.82 12.46 6.04
CA LEU A 48 -1.45 13.72 6.41
C LEU A 48 -1.65 13.84 7.93
N ALA A 49 -2.06 12.75 8.59
CA ALA A 49 -2.26 12.73 10.04
C ALA A 49 -0.93 12.83 10.83
N ALA A 50 0.14 12.20 10.33
CA ALA A 50 1.44 12.20 11.01
C ALA A 50 2.30 13.43 10.70
N GLY A 51 2.05 14.12 9.58
CA GLY A 51 2.84 15.26 9.11
C GLY A 51 4.27 14.92 8.70
N ASN A 52 4.62 13.63 8.56
CA ASN A 52 5.95 13.17 8.19
C ASN A 52 5.89 11.85 7.40
N LEU A 53 6.99 11.51 6.74
CA LEU A 53 7.08 10.30 5.91
C LEU A 53 7.46 9.03 6.69
N LEU A 54 8.07 9.16 7.88
CA LEU A 54 8.54 7.99 8.63
C LEU A 54 7.39 7.08 9.06
N VAL A 55 6.27 7.67 9.50
CA VAL A 55 5.09 6.90 9.94
C VAL A 55 4.47 6.08 8.81
N PRO A 56 4.10 6.65 7.64
CA PRO A 56 3.55 5.84 6.54
C PRO A 56 4.56 4.83 5.98
N ILE A 57 5.88 5.13 6.01
CA ILE A 57 6.91 4.14 5.66
C ILE A 57 6.88 2.95 6.63
N ALA A 58 6.80 3.20 7.94
CA ALA A 58 6.74 2.14 8.93
C ALA A 58 5.47 1.28 8.78
N VAL A 59 4.32 1.92 8.52
CA VAL A 59 3.04 1.21 8.27
C VAL A 59 3.11 0.37 7.01
N HIS A 60 3.67 0.89 5.91
CA HIS A 60 3.85 0.14 4.67
C HIS A 60 4.80 -1.05 4.85
N LEU A 61 5.93 -0.85 5.56
CA LEU A 61 6.86 -1.92 5.89
C LEU A 61 6.19 -3.01 6.73
N ALA A 62 5.32 -2.63 7.68
CA ALA A 62 4.57 -3.58 8.49
C ALA A 62 3.57 -4.39 7.65
N THR A 63 2.85 -3.76 6.72
CA THR A 63 1.92 -4.48 5.83
C THR A 63 2.65 -5.46 4.92
N ASP A 64 3.81 -5.07 4.40
CA ASP A 64 4.63 -5.93 3.53
C ASP A 64 5.22 -7.10 4.32
N TRP A 65 5.71 -6.84 5.53
CA TRP A 65 6.18 -7.89 6.43
C TRP A 65 5.07 -8.90 6.72
N VAL A 66 3.86 -8.43 7.03
CA VAL A 66 2.72 -9.33 7.29
C VAL A 66 2.33 -10.10 6.04
N GLY A 67 2.21 -9.43 4.90
CA GLY A 67 1.76 -10.02 3.63
C GLY A 67 2.75 -11.00 3.00
N LEU A 68 4.06 -10.71 3.10
CA LEU A 68 5.12 -11.50 2.45
C LEU A 68 5.74 -12.54 3.36
N LEU A 69 5.81 -12.29 4.68
CA LEU A 69 6.54 -13.15 5.60
C LEU A 69 5.62 -13.87 6.59
N VAL A 70 4.70 -13.15 7.25
CA VAL A 70 3.92 -13.73 8.35
C VAL A 70 2.79 -14.62 7.82
N LEU A 71 1.93 -14.08 6.95
CA LEU A 71 0.77 -14.83 6.46
C LEU A 71 1.17 -16.06 5.65
N PRO A 72 2.12 -15.99 4.69
CA PRO A 72 2.53 -17.19 3.95
C PRO A 72 3.10 -18.28 4.86
N ARG A 73 3.97 -17.93 5.80
CA ARG A 73 4.55 -18.89 6.76
C ARG A 73 3.50 -19.50 7.69
N LEU A 74 2.51 -18.73 8.13
CA LEU A 74 1.41 -19.24 8.96
C LEU A 74 0.51 -20.21 8.18
N VAL A 75 0.27 -19.94 6.89
CA VAL A 75 -0.50 -20.84 6.02
C VAL A 75 0.27 -22.13 5.76
N GLU A 76 1.56 -22.03 5.46
CA GLU A 76 2.46 -23.18 5.28
C GLU A 76 2.54 -24.03 6.55
N TRP A 77 2.73 -23.40 7.72
CA TRP A 77 2.74 -24.12 9.01
C TRP A 77 1.43 -24.87 9.27
N ARG A 78 0.28 -24.31 8.86
CA ARG A 78 -1.02 -24.98 8.97
C ARG A 78 -1.21 -26.11 7.96
N ARG A 79 -0.41 -26.18 6.89
CA ARG A 79 -0.46 -27.24 5.86
C ARG A 79 0.94 -27.73 5.48
N PRO A 80 1.67 -28.39 6.39
CA PRO A 80 3.01 -28.88 6.08
C PRO A 80 2.97 -29.89 4.94
N GLY A 81 3.69 -29.63 3.85
CA GLY A 81 3.94 -30.61 2.78
C GLY A 81 2.87 -30.74 1.68
N GLN A 82 1.91 -29.80 1.56
CA GLN A 82 1.14 -29.70 0.32
C GLN A 82 1.92 -28.87 -0.72
N PRO A 83 2.22 -29.43 -1.91
CA PRO A 83 2.94 -28.71 -2.97
C PRO A 83 2.15 -27.52 -3.52
#